data_AF-A0A964G8A7-F1
#
_entry.id   AF-A0A964G8A7-F1
#
_cell.length_a   1.000
_cell.length_b   1.000
_cell.length_c   1.000
_cell.angle_alpha   90.00
_cell.angle_beta   90.00
_cell.angle_gamma   90.00
#
_symmetry.space_group_name_H-M   'P 1'
#
loop_
_entity.id
_entity.type
_entity.pdbx_description
1 polymer ?
#
loop_
_entity_poly.entity_id
_entity_poly.type
_entity_poly.pdbx_seq_one_letter_code
_entity_poly.pdbx_strand_id
1 'polypeptide(L)'
;GVEGIKESTYFLEKLKIEAEILSKVKHENIVGYIDSFEEHNSFFLVEEYVEGEKLGDKYYNNPGSKDEVMSCILQVLNAVKYLHNKQIRHLDINPNNLILTPDKKLVLIDFGTAKYFSTERNETKSAPKSAKVGTPYYAPPEQWEGDTSAVSDIFSIGRTMYFMLTGENPTENPYRRLDFAGKGIDNKLANIVMKAAEPEIKDRYGTVVEMSDSLKGIKEAEETQIEIKPDATAPTEKLDKELVPVLLGLSAPKAVKPGDMFIARFVAYIKSLEEKVKQELTDLSRGRSESYMGVESCRWKLDTHVTVKLSGRHLRVDPSENEFVWKGNHNLVNFLVEVLEDVYEEWTVLRYEVFIDGIRVAFIPLDLEITSSIKSDKRNVVIIEPAHTAFASYASQDRLRVLDRVAAVRISAGFDIFMDCLSIHPGEEWKKRLESEIENRDLFLLFWSVNAKNSEWVAWEWKTALVRKGESAIQLHPLQSATEAPPPEELKKFHFGDVYMVVRNAQERNS
;
A
#
# COMPACT_ATOMS: atom_id res chain seq x y z
N GLY A 1 -19.19 25.13 -25.42
CA GLY A 1 -20.02 26.35 -25.34
C GLY A 1 -21.20 26.19 -24.40
N VAL A 2 -22.10 25.23 -24.66
CA VAL A 2 -23.34 25.04 -23.88
C VAL A 2 -23.21 23.99 -22.75
N GLU A 3 -22.30 23.02 -22.88
CA GLU A 3 -22.04 22.00 -21.83
C GLU A 3 -21.35 22.58 -20.59
N GLY A 4 -20.33 23.42 -20.75
CA GLY A 4 -19.62 24.04 -19.61
C GLY A 4 -20.48 25.00 -18.77
N ILE A 5 -21.56 25.56 -19.32
CA ILE A 5 -22.51 26.41 -18.57
C ILE A 5 -23.50 25.55 -17.75
N LYS A 6 -23.86 24.36 -18.24
CA LYS A 6 -24.72 23.41 -17.51
C LYS A 6 -23.99 22.73 -16.35
N GLU A 7 -22.72 22.39 -16.51
CA GLU A 7 -21.91 21.83 -15.41
C GLU A 7 -21.69 22.85 -14.29
N SER A 8 -21.45 24.12 -14.64
CA SER A 8 -21.29 25.23 -13.68
C SER A 8 -22.56 25.49 -12.86
N THR A 9 -23.75 25.38 -13.47
CA THR A 9 -25.03 25.60 -12.76
C THR A 9 -25.42 24.44 -11.85
N TYR A 10 -25.15 23.20 -12.27
CA TYR A 10 -25.42 22.01 -11.45
C TYR A 10 -24.53 21.93 -10.19
N PHE A 11 -23.24 22.27 -10.32
CA PHE A 11 -22.33 22.30 -9.18
C PHE A 11 -22.74 23.38 -8.15
N LEU A 12 -23.17 24.55 -8.63
CA LEU A 12 -23.66 25.63 -7.79
C LEU A 12 -24.93 25.24 -7.01
N GLU A 13 -25.87 24.55 -7.66
CA GLU A 13 -27.10 24.07 -7.01
C GLU A 13 -26.81 23.06 -5.91
N LYS A 14 -25.87 22.13 -6.15
CA LYS A 14 -25.39 21.19 -5.12
C LYS A 14 -24.79 21.90 -3.90
N LEU A 15 -23.90 22.86 -4.14
CA LEU A 15 -23.23 23.58 -3.05
C LEU A 15 -24.21 24.41 -2.21
N LYS A 16 -25.27 24.95 -2.84
CA LYS A 16 -26.37 25.64 -2.14
C LYS A 16 -27.21 24.69 -1.29
N ILE A 17 -27.54 23.51 -1.81
CA ILE A 17 -28.28 22.48 -1.07
C ILE A 17 -27.45 21.98 0.12
N GLU A 18 -26.16 21.76 -0.10
CA GLU A 18 -25.20 21.38 0.93
C GLU A 18 -25.17 22.39 2.07
N ALA A 19 -25.01 23.69 1.77
CA ALA A 19 -25.08 24.76 2.76
C ALA A 19 -26.43 24.76 3.52
N GLU A 20 -27.55 24.58 2.81
CA GLU A 20 -28.88 24.54 3.43
C GLU A 20 -29.02 23.37 4.41
N ILE A 21 -28.58 22.18 4.01
CA ILE A 21 -28.61 20.98 4.85
C ILE A 21 -27.70 21.15 6.07
N LEU A 22 -26.44 21.53 5.84
CA LEU A 22 -25.43 21.69 6.89
C LEU A 22 -25.85 22.74 7.94
N SER A 23 -26.49 23.84 7.52
CA SER A 23 -27.01 24.87 8.45
C SER A 23 -28.08 24.36 9.43
N LYS A 24 -28.73 23.22 9.13
CA LYS A 24 -29.85 22.65 9.90
C LYS A 24 -29.49 21.37 10.68
N VAL A 25 -28.24 20.91 10.57
CA VAL A 25 -27.73 19.71 11.24
C VAL A 25 -26.63 20.11 12.22
N LYS A 26 -26.65 19.48 13.39
CA LYS A 26 -25.62 19.63 14.40
C LYS A 26 -25.47 18.30 15.12
N HIS A 27 -24.35 17.63 14.87
CA HIS A 27 -24.05 16.32 15.42
C HIS A 27 -22.54 16.19 15.55
N GLU A 28 -22.04 15.50 16.57
CA GLU A 28 -20.60 15.39 16.80
C GLU A 28 -19.86 14.72 15.64
N ASN A 29 -20.48 13.71 15.01
CA ASN A 29 -19.90 12.96 13.88
C ASN A 29 -20.25 13.54 12.50
N ILE A 30 -20.65 14.82 12.40
CA ILE A 30 -20.94 15.52 11.14
C ILE A 30 -20.15 16.83 11.13
N VAL A 31 -19.60 17.22 9.98
CA VAL A 31 -18.89 18.49 9.81
C VAL A 31 -19.76 19.69 10.22
N GLY A 32 -19.18 20.63 10.97
CA GLY A 32 -19.88 21.82 11.40
C GLY A 32 -20.01 22.86 10.29
N TYR A 33 -21.20 23.45 10.16
CA TYR A 33 -21.43 24.63 9.33
C TYR A 33 -20.94 25.90 10.04
N ILE A 34 -20.22 26.77 9.34
CA ILE A 34 -19.82 28.10 9.84
C ILE A 34 -20.65 29.20 9.18
N ASP A 35 -20.62 29.30 7.84
CA ASP A 35 -21.33 30.34 7.09
C ASP A 35 -21.47 29.98 5.60
N SER A 36 -22.33 30.70 4.87
CA SER A 36 -22.40 30.64 3.41
C SER A 36 -22.84 31.98 2.84
N PHE A 37 -22.14 32.46 1.81
CA PHE A 37 -22.40 33.78 1.23
C PHE A 37 -22.10 33.81 -0.27
N GLU A 38 -22.63 34.82 -0.95
CA GLU A 38 -22.35 35.08 -2.37
C GLU A 38 -21.47 36.32 -2.50
N GLU A 39 -20.35 36.20 -3.21
CA GLU A 39 -19.45 37.31 -3.50
C GLU A 39 -18.87 37.16 -4.91
N HIS A 40 -18.73 38.26 -5.66
CA HIS A 40 -18.13 38.27 -7.01
C HIS A 40 -18.72 37.23 -7.98
N ASN A 41 -20.04 36.97 -7.91
CA ASN A 41 -20.75 35.97 -8.72
C ASN A 41 -20.32 34.51 -8.45
N SER A 42 -19.79 34.24 -7.27
CA SER A 42 -19.44 32.93 -6.74
C SER A 42 -20.17 32.69 -5.41
N PHE A 43 -20.56 31.44 -5.15
CA PHE A 43 -21.13 31.02 -3.87
C PHE A 43 -20.03 30.36 -3.03
N PHE A 44 -19.91 30.75 -1.78
CA PHE A 44 -18.94 30.24 -0.83
C PHE A 44 -19.67 29.50 0.29
N LEU A 45 -19.18 28.33 0.65
CA LEU A 45 -19.56 27.56 1.81
C LEU A 45 -18.35 27.47 2.74
N VAL A 46 -18.53 27.82 4.01
CA VAL A 46 -17.51 27.79 5.04
C VAL A 46 -17.91 26.77 6.10
N GLU A 47 -17.03 25.81 6.34
CA GLU A 47 -17.22 24.68 7.25
C GLU A 47 -16.08 24.59 8.27
N GLU A 48 -16.33 23.87 9.36
CA GLU A 48 -15.30 23.52 10.32
C GLU A 48 -14.20 22.69 9.66
N TYR A 49 -12.96 23.13 9.82
CA TYR A 49 -11.81 22.33 9.41
C TYR A 49 -11.66 21.13 10.35
N VAL A 50 -11.82 19.93 9.79
CA VAL A 50 -11.65 18.68 10.53
C VAL A 50 -10.21 18.19 10.37
N GLU A 51 -9.41 18.35 11.42
CA GLU A 51 -8.06 17.79 11.47
C GLU A 51 -8.12 16.27 11.65
N GLY A 52 -7.55 15.51 10.71
CA GLY A 52 -7.53 14.06 10.77
C GLY A 52 -7.18 13.41 9.43
N GLU A 53 -7.25 12.07 9.42
CA GLU A 53 -6.95 11.24 8.25
C GLU A 53 -8.25 10.74 7.63
N LYS A 54 -8.41 10.84 6.30
CA LYS A 54 -9.56 10.25 5.62
C LYS A 54 -9.48 8.72 5.72
N LEU A 55 -10.63 8.07 5.91
CA LEU A 55 -10.66 6.61 5.99
C LEU A 55 -10.20 5.94 4.69
N GLY A 56 -10.40 6.61 3.55
CA GLY A 56 -9.86 6.21 2.26
C GLY A 56 -8.34 6.05 2.32
N ASP A 57 -7.63 7.08 2.78
CA ASP A 57 -6.17 7.04 2.91
C ASP A 57 -5.72 6.04 3.98
N LYS A 58 -6.40 6.03 5.13
CA LYS A 58 -6.04 5.18 6.27
C LYS A 58 -6.11 3.68 5.98
N TYR A 59 -7.19 3.25 5.31
CA TYR A 59 -7.51 1.84 5.17
C TYR A 59 -7.22 1.28 3.77
N TYR A 60 -6.85 2.09 2.78
CA TYR A 60 -6.47 1.59 1.45
C TYR A 60 -5.26 0.65 1.52
N ASN A 61 -5.45 -0.60 1.11
CA ASN A 61 -4.50 -1.72 1.25
C ASN A 61 -3.94 -1.92 2.67
N ASN A 62 -4.64 -1.40 3.68
CA ASN A 62 -4.29 -1.48 5.09
C ASN A 62 -5.55 -1.82 5.89
N PRO A 63 -5.98 -3.09 5.91
CA PRO A 63 -7.19 -3.51 6.59
C PRO A 63 -7.18 -3.11 8.07
N GLY A 64 -8.25 -2.47 8.52
CA GLY A 64 -8.43 -2.12 9.92
C GLY A 64 -8.69 -3.35 10.77
N SER A 65 -8.28 -3.28 12.03
CA SER A 65 -8.71 -4.28 13.00
C SER A 65 -10.23 -4.23 13.16
N LYS A 66 -10.84 -5.38 13.49
CA LYS A 66 -12.27 -5.48 13.76
C LYS A 66 -12.75 -4.37 14.71
N ASP A 67 -12.07 -4.17 15.83
CA ASP A 67 -12.49 -3.20 16.84
C ASP A 67 -12.41 -1.75 16.36
N GLU A 68 -11.39 -1.41 15.59
CA GLU A 68 -11.27 -0.07 14.99
C GLU A 68 -12.37 0.18 13.97
N VAL A 69 -12.62 -0.78 13.08
CA VAL A 69 -13.68 -0.66 12.07
C VAL A 69 -15.04 -0.55 12.76
N MET A 70 -15.31 -1.41 13.74
CA MET A 70 -16.54 -1.38 14.53
C MET A 70 -16.73 -0.03 15.23
N SER A 71 -15.69 0.50 15.86
CA SER A 71 -15.71 1.80 16.54
C SER A 71 -16.05 2.94 15.56
N CYS A 72 -15.43 2.95 14.39
CA CYS A 72 -15.68 3.95 13.35
C CYS A 72 -17.10 3.82 12.76
N ILE A 73 -17.52 2.61 12.38
CA ILE A 73 -18.82 2.38 11.73
C ILE A 73 -19.99 2.66 12.69
N LEU A 74 -19.83 2.38 13.98
CA LEU A 74 -20.86 2.76 14.97
C LEU A 74 -21.03 4.30 15.05
N GLN A 75 -19.96 5.07 14.88
CA GLN A 75 -20.04 6.54 14.79
C GLN A 75 -20.72 7.00 13.50
N VAL A 76 -20.41 6.36 12.35
CA VAL A 76 -21.11 6.61 11.07
C VAL A 76 -22.61 6.34 11.22
N LEU A 77 -22.98 5.19 11.78
CA LEU A 77 -24.38 4.81 12.00
C LEU A 77 -25.10 5.79 12.93
N ASN A 78 -24.41 6.36 13.92
CA ASN A 78 -24.97 7.39 14.79
C ASN A 78 -25.26 8.70 14.02
N ALA A 79 -24.31 9.17 13.20
CA ALA A 79 -24.50 10.33 12.32
C ALA A 79 -25.67 10.12 11.35
N VAL A 80 -25.72 8.97 10.69
CA VAL A 80 -26.73 8.66 9.67
C VAL A 80 -28.10 8.45 10.32
N LYS A 81 -28.18 7.86 11.51
CA LYS A 81 -29.42 7.81 12.30
C LYS A 81 -29.96 9.20 12.57
N TYR A 82 -29.09 10.14 12.97
CA TYR A 82 -29.48 11.53 13.19
C TYR A 82 -30.02 12.19 11.90
N LEU A 83 -29.36 11.98 10.76
CA LEU A 83 -29.81 12.47 9.46
C LEU A 83 -31.17 11.86 9.04
N HIS A 84 -31.32 10.54 9.14
CA HIS A 84 -32.56 9.84 8.79
C HIS A 84 -33.73 10.31 9.66
N ASN A 85 -33.51 10.57 10.95
CA ASN A 85 -34.53 11.16 11.84
C ASN A 85 -34.97 12.57 11.42
N LYS A 86 -34.05 13.33 10.80
CA LYS A 86 -34.35 14.65 10.19
C LYS A 86 -34.91 14.56 8.78
N GLN A 87 -35.21 13.34 8.31
CA GLN A 87 -35.61 13.10 6.93
C GLN A 87 -34.55 13.63 5.94
N ILE A 88 -33.27 13.33 6.18
CA ILE A 88 -32.15 13.61 5.26
C ILE A 88 -31.43 12.30 4.94
N ARG A 89 -31.09 12.09 3.66
CA ARG A 89 -30.22 11.01 3.17
C ARG A 89 -28.90 11.59 2.70
N HIS A 90 -27.79 10.90 2.93
CA HIS A 90 -26.47 11.39 2.53
C HIS A 90 -26.14 11.08 1.07
N LEU A 91 -26.39 9.84 0.62
CA LEU A 91 -26.25 9.34 -0.75
C LEU A 91 -24.82 9.24 -1.32
N ASP A 92 -23.80 9.68 -0.58
CA ASP A 92 -22.39 9.46 -0.95
C ASP A 92 -21.51 9.12 0.26
N ILE A 93 -21.96 8.17 1.09
CA ILE A 93 -21.13 7.64 2.19
C ILE A 93 -20.04 6.74 1.60
N ASN A 94 -18.79 7.17 1.74
CA ASN A 94 -17.64 6.40 1.29
C ASN A 94 -16.41 6.77 2.13
N PRO A 95 -15.30 6.01 2.04
CA PRO A 95 -14.10 6.27 2.84
C PRO A 95 -13.48 7.67 2.68
N ASN A 96 -13.66 8.35 1.55
CA ASN A 96 -13.11 9.69 1.30
C ASN A 96 -13.94 10.82 1.92
N ASN A 97 -15.18 10.50 2.30
CA ASN A 97 -16.13 11.41 2.94
C ASN A 97 -16.20 11.18 4.47
N LEU A 98 -15.23 10.45 5.03
CA LEU A 98 -15.12 10.16 6.45
C LEU A 98 -13.70 10.49 6.93
N ILE A 99 -13.58 11.42 7.88
CA ILE A 99 -12.30 11.79 8.50
C ILE A 99 -12.24 11.22 9.91
N LEU A 100 -11.15 10.54 10.24
CA LEU A 100 -10.82 10.12 11.61
C LEU A 100 -9.82 11.10 12.21
N THR A 101 -10.25 11.79 13.25
CA THR A 101 -9.42 12.73 13.99
C THR A 101 -8.38 12.00 14.89
N PRO A 102 -7.33 12.71 15.35
CA PRO A 102 -6.35 12.14 16.28
C PRO A 102 -6.96 11.58 17.58
N ASP A 103 -8.05 12.18 18.08
CA ASP A 103 -8.81 11.73 19.25
C ASP A 103 -9.80 10.59 18.95
N LYS A 104 -9.67 9.92 17.79
CA LYS A 104 -10.48 8.76 17.36
C LYS A 104 -11.96 9.08 17.14
N LYS A 105 -12.28 10.35 16.95
CA LYS A 105 -13.61 10.80 16.56
C LYS A 105 -13.74 10.76 15.03
N LEU A 106 -14.82 10.17 14.55
CA LEU A 106 -15.11 10.09 13.13
C LEU A 106 -16.09 11.20 12.73
N VAL A 107 -15.79 11.90 11.64
CA VAL A 107 -16.62 13.01 11.12
C VAL A 107 -16.97 12.74 9.66
N LEU A 108 -18.28 12.74 9.38
CA LEU A 108 -18.85 12.68 8.03
C LEU A 108 -18.82 14.07 7.39
N ILE A 109 -18.27 14.14 6.18
CA ILE A 109 -18.11 15.35 5.37
C ILE A 109 -18.78 15.18 4.00
N ASP A 110 -18.86 16.27 3.23
CA ASP A 110 -19.38 16.33 1.85
C ASP A 110 -20.85 15.93 1.70
N PHE A 111 -21.72 16.94 1.84
CA PHE A 111 -23.16 16.82 1.72
C PHE A 111 -23.66 17.26 0.34
N GLY A 112 -22.78 17.41 -0.66
CA GLY A 112 -23.12 17.84 -2.03
C GLY A 112 -24.03 16.88 -2.79
N THR A 113 -24.31 15.69 -2.24
CA THR A 113 -25.24 14.69 -2.78
C THR A 113 -26.47 14.47 -1.90
N ALA A 114 -26.50 15.07 -0.71
CA ALA A 114 -27.53 14.85 0.29
C ALA A 114 -28.88 15.41 -0.14
N LYS A 115 -29.96 14.77 0.31
CA LYS A 115 -31.34 15.13 -0.05
C LYS A 115 -32.31 14.86 1.08
N TYR A 116 -33.32 15.72 1.21
CA TYR A 116 -34.49 15.41 2.04
C TYR A 116 -35.26 14.20 1.49
N PHE A 117 -35.94 13.42 2.34
CA PHE A 117 -36.94 12.46 1.86
C PHE A 117 -38.06 13.25 1.20
N SER A 118 -38.48 12.83 0.00
CA SER A 118 -39.57 13.50 -0.70
C SER A 118 -40.86 13.34 0.11
N THR A 119 -41.36 14.45 0.64
CA THR A 119 -42.70 14.54 1.19
C THR A 119 -43.63 14.87 0.03
N GLU A 120 -44.22 13.83 -0.58
CA GLU A 120 -45.36 13.89 -1.51
C GLU A 120 -45.16 14.56 -2.89
N ARG A 121 -45.36 13.74 -3.94
CA ARG A 121 -46.20 13.98 -5.15
C ARG A 121 -46.22 15.36 -5.85
N ASN A 122 -45.18 16.16 -5.76
CA ASN A 122 -44.98 17.34 -6.61
C ASN A 122 -43.77 17.21 -7.53
N GLU A 123 -43.53 16.01 -8.05
CA GLU A 123 -42.86 15.89 -9.34
C GLU A 123 -43.82 16.38 -10.43
N THR A 124 -43.94 17.70 -10.56
CA THR A 124 -44.19 18.28 -11.88
C THR A 124 -43.18 17.65 -12.82
N LYS A 125 -43.67 17.07 -13.92
CA LYS A 125 -43.01 16.31 -15.00
C LYS A 125 -41.85 17.07 -15.69
N SER A 126 -40.96 17.66 -14.91
CA SER A 126 -39.93 18.61 -15.32
C SER A 126 -38.75 18.65 -14.33
N ALA A 127 -38.80 17.94 -13.20
CA ALA A 127 -37.56 17.60 -12.51
C ALA A 127 -36.78 16.64 -13.44
N PRO A 128 -35.55 16.99 -13.88
CA PRO A 128 -34.76 16.06 -14.66
C PRO A 128 -34.62 14.79 -13.83
N LYS A 129 -34.81 13.61 -14.46
CA LYS A 129 -34.44 12.31 -13.87
C LYS A 129 -33.16 12.55 -13.06
N SER A 130 -33.24 12.38 -11.75
CA SER A 130 -32.19 12.77 -10.81
C SER A 130 -30.84 12.43 -11.43
N ALA A 131 -29.98 13.43 -11.62
CA ALA A 131 -28.65 13.21 -12.17
C ALA A 131 -28.05 11.99 -11.46
N LYS A 132 -27.43 11.08 -12.22
CA LYS A 132 -26.75 9.90 -11.66
C LYS A 132 -25.73 10.42 -10.64
N VAL A 133 -26.02 10.25 -9.36
CA VAL A 133 -25.24 10.78 -8.24
C VAL A 133 -24.68 9.59 -7.47
N GLY A 134 -23.47 9.71 -6.96
CA GLY A 134 -22.82 8.70 -6.12
C GLY A 134 -21.45 8.30 -6.65
N THR A 135 -20.57 7.96 -5.73
CA THR A 135 -19.23 7.47 -6.06
C THR A 135 -19.32 6.02 -6.58
N PRO A 136 -18.64 5.68 -7.70
CA PRO A 136 -18.45 4.29 -8.14
C PRO A 136 -17.97 3.41 -6.97
N TYR A 137 -18.20 2.11 -7.03
CA TYR A 137 -17.94 1.16 -5.94
C TYR A 137 -18.88 1.29 -4.72
N TYR A 138 -19.40 2.45 -4.34
CA TYR A 138 -20.15 2.61 -3.08
C TYR A 138 -21.65 2.86 -3.27
N ALA A 139 -22.06 3.42 -4.40
CA ALA A 139 -23.46 3.72 -4.68
C ALA A 139 -24.27 2.44 -5.01
N PRO A 140 -25.49 2.30 -4.45
CA PRO A 140 -26.34 1.13 -4.69
C PRO A 140 -27.03 1.16 -6.07
N PRO A 141 -27.55 0.02 -6.56
CA PRO A 141 -28.21 -0.06 -7.87
C PRO A 141 -29.34 0.96 -8.07
N GLU A 142 -30.27 1.07 -7.11
CA GLU A 142 -31.45 1.92 -7.21
C GLU A 142 -31.12 3.42 -7.31
N GLN A 143 -29.95 3.82 -6.83
CA GLN A 143 -29.49 5.20 -6.90
C GLN A 143 -29.16 5.63 -8.34
N TRP A 144 -28.73 4.68 -9.18
CA TRP A 144 -28.51 4.92 -10.61
C TRP A 144 -29.82 5.05 -11.40
N GLU A 145 -30.91 4.54 -10.83
CA GLU A 145 -32.28 4.61 -11.37
C GLU A 145 -33.05 5.83 -10.85
N GLY A 146 -32.53 6.48 -9.80
CA GLY A 146 -33.10 7.65 -9.13
C GLY A 146 -34.04 7.32 -7.97
N ASP A 147 -34.23 6.04 -7.63
CA ASP A 147 -35.13 5.56 -6.59
C ASP A 147 -34.40 5.38 -5.24
N THR A 148 -33.87 6.49 -4.72
CA THR A 148 -33.08 6.48 -3.47
C THR A 148 -33.98 6.40 -2.23
N SER A 149 -33.49 5.81 -1.14
CA SER A 149 -34.19 5.78 0.16
C SER A 149 -33.20 5.72 1.34
N ALA A 150 -33.68 5.59 2.58
CA ALA A 150 -32.82 5.44 3.77
C ALA A 150 -31.87 4.23 3.64
N VAL A 151 -32.34 3.15 3.00
CA VAL A 151 -31.56 1.92 2.85
C VAL A 151 -30.45 2.04 1.78
N SER A 152 -30.46 3.11 1.00
CA SER A 152 -29.38 3.42 0.05
C SER A 152 -28.10 3.79 0.82
N ASP A 153 -28.22 4.59 1.88
CA ASP A 153 -27.09 4.91 2.78
C ASP A 153 -26.55 3.65 3.48
N ILE A 154 -27.42 2.71 3.86
CA ILE A 154 -27.02 1.44 4.52
C ILE A 154 -26.12 0.60 3.60
N PHE A 155 -26.45 0.54 2.31
CA PHE A 155 -25.62 -0.15 1.33
C PHE A 155 -24.23 0.47 1.23
N SER A 156 -24.17 1.81 1.13
CA SER A 156 -22.90 2.54 1.08
C SER A 156 -22.08 2.38 2.36
N ILE A 157 -22.72 2.32 3.53
CA ILE A 157 -22.06 1.98 4.81
C ILE A 157 -21.52 0.54 4.78
N GLY A 158 -22.28 -0.43 4.29
CA GLY A 158 -21.81 -1.82 4.15
C GLY A 158 -20.58 -1.93 3.25
N ARG A 159 -20.60 -1.24 2.11
CA ARG A 159 -19.47 -1.19 1.18
C ARG A 159 -18.27 -0.42 1.73
N THR A 160 -18.50 0.62 2.52
CA THR A 160 -17.44 1.33 3.27
C THR A 160 -16.83 0.43 4.33
N MET A 161 -17.64 -0.32 5.07
CA MET A 161 -17.18 -1.27 6.07
C MET A 161 -16.39 -2.43 5.45
N TYR A 162 -16.81 -2.93 4.29
CA TYR A 162 -16.02 -3.90 3.50
C TYR A 162 -14.64 -3.35 3.16
N PHE A 163 -14.58 -2.12 2.65
CA PHE A 163 -13.31 -1.46 2.33
C PHE A 163 -12.40 -1.37 3.55
N MET A 164 -12.94 -0.95 4.70
CA MET A 164 -12.16 -0.83 5.92
C MET A 164 -11.67 -2.19 6.45
N LEU A 165 -12.47 -3.26 6.30
CA LEU A 165 -12.11 -4.61 6.76
C LEU A 165 -11.14 -5.35 5.83
N THR A 166 -11.07 -4.97 4.56
CA THR A 166 -10.30 -5.70 3.53
C THR A 166 -9.16 -4.89 2.93
N GLY A 167 -9.18 -3.57 3.12
CA GLY A 167 -8.33 -2.60 2.44
C GLY A 167 -8.57 -2.48 0.94
N GLU A 168 -9.57 -3.17 0.39
CA GLU A 168 -9.84 -3.25 -1.03
C GLU A 168 -11.16 -2.56 -1.36
N ASN A 169 -11.22 -1.90 -2.52
CA ASN A 169 -12.49 -1.42 -3.03
C ASN A 169 -13.44 -2.61 -3.25
N PRO A 170 -14.73 -2.47 -2.89
CA PRO A 170 -15.73 -3.44 -3.30
C PRO A 170 -15.82 -3.46 -4.83
N THR A 171 -16.47 -4.47 -5.42
CA THR A 171 -16.65 -4.52 -6.88
C THR A 171 -17.42 -3.31 -7.41
N GLU A 172 -16.99 -2.75 -8.56
CA GLU A 172 -17.70 -1.65 -9.24
C GLU A 172 -19.15 -2.00 -9.57
N ASN A 173 -19.42 -3.28 -9.86
CA ASN A 173 -20.76 -3.73 -10.19
C ASN A 173 -21.64 -3.73 -8.92
N PRO A 174 -22.65 -2.83 -8.82
CA PRO A 174 -23.47 -2.71 -7.62
C PRO A 174 -24.39 -3.93 -7.42
N TYR A 175 -24.59 -4.75 -8.45
CA TYR A 175 -25.40 -5.98 -8.41
C TYR A 175 -24.62 -7.21 -7.94
N ARG A 176 -23.30 -7.12 -7.81
CA ARG A 176 -22.47 -8.23 -7.34
C ARG A 176 -22.32 -8.15 -5.82
N ARG A 177 -22.63 -9.27 -5.15
CA ARG A 177 -22.45 -9.44 -3.70
C ARG A 177 -20.97 -9.32 -3.32
N LEU A 178 -20.74 -8.80 -2.12
CA LEU A 178 -19.41 -8.75 -1.52
C LEU A 178 -18.89 -10.17 -1.25
N ASP A 179 -17.58 -10.35 -1.32
CA ASP A 179 -16.92 -11.63 -1.09
C ASP A 179 -15.79 -11.48 -0.08
N PHE A 180 -15.88 -12.24 1.01
CA PHE A 180 -14.89 -12.25 2.11
C PHE A 180 -14.01 -13.51 2.09
N ALA A 181 -14.10 -14.36 1.06
CA ALA A 181 -13.33 -15.60 0.98
C ALA A 181 -11.82 -15.32 1.09
N GLY A 182 -11.15 -16.02 2.00
CA GLY A 182 -9.70 -15.88 2.24
C GLY A 182 -9.28 -14.57 2.93
N LYS A 183 -10.20 -13.69 3.32
CA LYS A 183 -9.89 -12.40 3.98
C LYS A 183 -9.72 -12.48 5.50
N GLY A 184 -9.98 -13.65 6.09
CA GLY A 184 -9.80 -13.86 7.54
C GLY A 184 -10.78 -13.07 8.43
N ILE A 185 -11.93 -12.67 7.89
CA ILE A 185 -12.97 -11.93 8.61
C ILE A 185 -13.93 -12.91 9.29
N ASP A 186 -14.32 -12.62 10.53
CA ASP A 186 -15.31 -13.40 11.27
C ASP A 186 -16.63 -13.52 10.48
N ASN A 187 -17.21 -14.72 10.46
CA ASN A 187 -18.40 -15.02 9.66
C ASN A 187 -19.62 -14.20 10.10
N LYS A 188 -19.79 -13.91 11.41
CA LYS A 188 -20.91 -13.08 11.86
C LYS A 188 -20.75 -11.66 11.37
N LEU A 189 -19.55 -11.10 11.49
CA LEU A 189 -19.24 -9.76 10.99
C LEU A 189 -19.41 -9.66 9.47
N ALA A 190 -18.85 -10.61 8.72
CA ALA A 190 -18.98 -10.67 7.27
C ALA A 190 -20.45 -10.74 6.83
N ASN A 191 -21.29 -11.53 7.53
CA ASN A 191 -22.72 -11.63 7.23
C ASN A 191 -23.47 -10.30 7.44
N ILE A 192 -23.12 -9.53 8.48
CA ILE A 192 -23.72 -8.21 8.69
C ILE A 192 -23.34 -7.27 7.55
N VAL A 193 -22.06 -7.24 7.15
CA VAL A 193 -21.58 -6.39 6.07
C VAL A 193 -22.22 -6.76 4.73
N MET A 194 -22.28 -8.06 4.41
CA MET A 194 -22.92 -8.56 3.20
C MET A 194 -24.40 -8.23 3.17
N LYS A 195 -25.13 -8.40 4.30
CA LYS A 195 -26.54 -8.04 4.39
C LYS A 195 -26.77 -6.54 4.17
N ALA A 196 -25.94 -5.68 4.74
CA ALA A 196 -26.04 -4.23 4.52
C ALA A 196 -25.88 -3.87 3.03
N ALA A 197 -24.99 -4.57 2.32
CA ALA A 197 -24.66 -4.35 0.92
C ALA A 197 -25.33 -5.32 -0.08
N GLU A 198 -26.48 -5.92 0.26
CA GLU A 198 -27.26 -6.73 -0.70
C GLU A 198 -27.79 -5.84 -1.83
N PRO A 199 -27.77 -6.26 -3.11
CA PRO A 199 -28.33 -5.46 -4.20
C PRO A 199 -29.83 -5.18 -4.04
N GLU A 200 -30.58 -6.19 -3.58
CA GLU A 200 -32.02 -6.11 -3.39
C GLU A 200 -32.39 -5.42 -2.07
N ILE A 201 -33.16 -4.33 -2.13
CA ILE A 201 -33.55 -3.52 -0.96
C ILE A 201 -34.19 -4.36 0.16
N LYS A 202 -35.07 -5.30 -0.22
CA LYS A 202 -35.80 -6.17 0.73
C LYS A 202 -34.90 -7.08 1.56
N ASP A 203 -33.68 -7.35 1.09
CA ASP A 203 -32.73 -8.25 1.74
C ASP A 203 -31.74 -7.47 2.63
N ARG A 204 -31.74 -6.13 2.57
CA ARG A 204 -30.95 -5.24 3.43
C ARG A 204 -31.58 -5.06 4.82
N TYR A 205 -30.84 -4.41 5.71
CA TYR A 205 -31.43 -3.86 6.94
C TYR A 205 -32.45 -2.78 6.61
N GLY A 206 -33.58 -2.75 7.31
CA GLY A 206 -34.62 -1.76 7.10
C GLY A 206 -34.24 -0.38 7.66
N THR A 207 -33.39 -0.36 8.69
CA THR A 207 -32.91 0.88 9.32
C THR A 207 -31.46 0.76 9.77
N VAL A 208 -30.77 1.90 9.90
CA VAL A 208 -29.42 1.96 10.50
C VAL A 208 -29.39 1.52 11.96
N VAL A 209 -30.53 1.57 12.66
CA VAL A 209 -30.65 1.07 14.04
C VAL A 209 -30.54 -0.45 14.07
N GLU A 210 -31.25 -1.16 13.19
CA GLU A 210 -31.16 -2.62 13.09
C GLU A 210 -29.74 -3.11 12.77
N MET A 211 -29.04 -2.38 11.89
CA MET A 211 -27.63 -2.66 11.59
C MET A 211 -26.74 -2.40 12.82
N SER A 212 -26.94 -1.27 13.51
CA SER A 212 -26.18 -0.92 14.73
C SER A 212 -26.35 -1.96 15.83
N ASP A 213 -27.58 -2.42 16.07
CA ASP A 213 -27.89 -3.43 17.08
C ASP A 213 -27.26 -4.79 16.74
N SER A 214 -27.26 -5.17 15.45
CA SER A 214 -26.58 -6.38 14.98
C SER A 214 -25.07 -6.33 15.25
N LEU A 215 -24.44 -5.17 15.05
CA LEU A 215 -23.01 -4.96 15.31
C LEU A 215 -22.70 -5.00 16.81
N LYS A 216 -23.51 -4.34 17.65
CA LYS A 216 -23.33 -4.34 19.11
C LYS A 216 -23.49 -5.73 19.71
N GLY A 217 -24.42 -6.54 19.18
CA GLY A 217 -24.60 -7.92 19.62
C GLY A 217 -23.36 -8.81 19.43
N ILE A 218 -22.44 -8.45 18.52
CA ILE A 218 -21.14 -9.15 18.40
C ILE A 218 -20.25 -8.83 19.62
N LYS A 219 -20.15 -7.56 20.03
CA LYS A 219 -19.33 -7.14 21.19
C LYS A 219 -19.84 -7.76 22.49
N GLU A 220 -21.15 -7.68 22.73
CA GLU A 220 -21.75 -8.20 23.96
C GLU A 220 -21.60 -9.73 24.09
N ALA A 221 -21.72 -10.46 22.97
CA ALA A 221 -21.52 -11.90 22.97
C ALA A 221 -20.06 -12.31 23.24
N GLU A 222 -19.09 -11.49 22.85
CA GLU A 222 -17.66 -11.71 23.12
C GLU A 222 -17.30 -11.37 24.57
N GLU A 223 -17.84 -10.28 25.11
CA GLU A 223 -17.66 -9.88 26.51
C GLU A 223 -18.28 -10.91 27.48
N THR A 224 -19.44 -11.49 27.12
CA THR A 224 -20.11 -12.53 27.93
C THR A 224 -19.35 -13.87 27.91
N GLN A 225 -18.58 -14.17 26.86
CA GLN A 225 -17.76 -15.40 26.78
C GLN A 225 -16.48 -15.34 27.63
N ILE A 226 -16.04 -14.14 28.06
CA ILE A 226 -14.80 -13.93 28.82
C ILE A 226 -15.03 -14.10 30.35
N GLU A 227 -16.28 -14.05 30.84
CA GLU A 227 -16.59 -14.03 32.29
C GLU A 227 -16.77 -15.41 32.98
N ILE A 228 -16.65 -16.55 32.30
CA ILE A 228 -16.71 -17.89 32.92
C ILE A 228 -15.29 -18.51 33.02
N LYS A 229 -14.65 -18.36 34.19
CA LYS A 229 -13.31 -18.85 34.63
C LYS A 229 -13.19 -20.40 34.74
N PRO A 230 -12.04 -20.99 35.18
CA PRO A 230 -10.63 -20.90 34.76
C PRO A 230 -9.96 -22.32 34.60
N ASP A 231 -8.64 -22.34 34.38
CA ASP A 231 -7.65 -23.42 34.63
C ASP A 231 -7.00 -24.11 33.40
N ALA A 232 -5.73 -24.48 33.61
CA ALA A 232 -4.62 -24.53 32.67
C ALA A 232 -4.64 -25.68 31.64
N THR A 233 -4.13 -25.38 30.43
CA THR A 233 -2.96 -25.99 29.76
C THR A 233 -3.09 -25.93 28.24
N ALA A 234 -2.27 -25.06 27.62
CA ALA A 234 -1.70 -25.11 26.26
C ALA A 234 -1.53 -23.66 25.76
N PRO A 235 -0.31 -23.22 25.40
CA PRO A 235 -0.14 -21.91 24.78
C PRO A 235 -0.67 -22.01 23.34
N THR A 236 -1.82 -21.42 23.10
CA THR A 236 -2.19 -20.95 21.76
C THR A 236 -1.73 -19.50 21.68
N GLU A 237 -0.49 -19.31 21.23
CA GLU A 237 0.02 -17.98 20.93
C GLU A 237 -0.76 -17.42 19.75
N LYS A 238 -1.49 -16.34 20.06
CA LYS A 238 -2.05 -15.39 19.11
C LYS A 238 -0.92 -14.91 18.20
N LEU A 239 -0.99 -15.22 16.91
CA LEU A 239 -0.07 -14.67 15.93
C LEU A 239 -0.53 -13.25 15.58
N ASP A 240 -0.15 -12.30 16.44
CA ASP A 240 -0.03 -10.91 16.01
C ASP A 240 0.91 -10.89 14.80
N LYS A 241 0.45 -10.34 13.66
CA LYS A 241 1.26 -10.17 12.45
C LYS A 241 2.29 -9.06 12.69
N GLU A 242 3.25 -9.29 13.58
CA GLU A 242 4.45 -8.48 13.67
C GLU A 242 5.33 -8.71 12.44
N LEU A 243 5.88 -7.62 11.92
CA LEU A 243 6.98 -7.64 10.95
C LEU A 243 8.16 -8.40 11.59
N VAL A 244 8.43 -9.62 11.12
CA VAL A 244 9.49 -10.46 11.67
C VAL A 244 10.84 -10.05 11.07
N PRO A 245 11.88 -9.77 11.88
CA PRO A 245 13.22 -9.55 11.36
C PRO A 245 13.70 -10.77 10.58
N VAL A 246 14.10 -10.55 9.33
CA VAL A 246 14.64 -11.60 8.47
C VAL A 246 16.15 -11.48 8.44
N LEU A 247 16.83 -12.59 8.71
CA LEU A 247 18.26 -12.73 8.56
C LEU A 247 18.58 -13.39 7.24
N LEU A 248 19.67 -12.95 6.63
CA LEU A 248 20.21 -13.50 5.41
C LEU A 248 21.45 -14.32 5.73
N GLY A 249 21.63 -15.38 4.95
CA GLY A 249 22.77 -16.25 5.00
C GLY A 249 23.18 -16.70 3.61
N LEU A 250 24.45 -16.99 3.45
CA LEU A 250 25.06 -17.42 2.20
C LEU A 250 25.86 -18.69 2.43
N SER A 251 25.95 -19.58 1.45
CA SER A 251 26.90 -20.70 1.47
C SER A 251 27.57 -20.86 0.13
N ALA A 252 28.90 -20.78 0.10
CA ALA A 252 29.70 -20.97 -1.10
C ALA A 252 31.10 -21.52 -0.74
N PRO A 253 31.75 -22.26 -1.65
CA PRO A 253 33.14 -22.70 -1.46
C PRO A 253 34.09 -21.50 -1.30
N LYS A 254 35.22 -21.75 -0.63
CA LYS A 254 36.31 -20.76 -0.45
C LYS A 254 37.11 -20.54 -1.72
N ALA A 255 37.50 -21.65 -2.31
CA ALA A 255 38.30 -21.70 -3.51
C ALA A 255 37.67 -22.69 -4.50
N VAL A 256 37.71 -22.35 -5.78
CA VAL A 256 37.21 -23.19 -6.88
C VAL A 256 38.25 -23.15 -8.00
N LYS A 257 38.41 -24.24 -8.74
CA LYS A 257 39.35 -24.28 -9.87
C LYS A 257 38.69 -23.66 -11.11
N PRO A 258 39.46 -23.07 -12.04
CA PRO A 258 38.94 -22.73 -13.36
C PRO A 258 38.28 -23.95 -14.02
N GLY A 259 37.09 -23.77 -14.61
CA GLY A 259 36.29 -24.84 -15.22
C GLY A 259 35.41 -25.65 -14.26
N ASP A 260 35.62 -25.54 -12.94
CA ASP A 260 34.80 -26.27 -11.97
C ASP A 260 33.41 -25.61 -11.80
N MET A 261 32.44 -26.46 -11.48
CA MET A 261 31.08 -26.05 -11.13
C MET A 261 30.82 -26.23 -9.64
N PHE A 262 30.09 -25.31 -9.04
CA PHE A 262 29.67 -25.39 -7.64
C PHE A 262 28.26 -24.83 -7.44
N ILE A 263 27.66 -25.17 -6.29
CA ILE A 263 26.36 -24.62 -5.89
C ILE A 263 26.61 -23.54 -4.85
N ALA A 264 26.26 -22.30 -5.21
CA ALA A 264 26.19 -21.18 -4.29
C ALA A 264 24.76 -21.09 -3.74
N ARG A 265 24.60 -20.84 -2.45
CA ARG A 265 23.29 -20.86 -1.79
C ARG A 265 23.02 -19.54 -1.10
N PHE A 266 21.77 -19.12 -1.18
CA PHE A 266 21.24 -18.00 -0.42
C PHE A 266 20.10 -18.52 0.46
N VAL A 267 20.07 -18.10 1.71
CA VAL A 267 18.99 -18.42 2.64
C VAL A 267 18.49 -17.18 3.34
N ALA A 268 17.17 -17.03 3.41
CA ALA A 268 16.50 -16.09 4.30
C ALA A 268 15.85 -16.87 5.44
N TYR A 269 15.97 -16.41 6.69
CA TYR A 269 15.47 -17.14 7.86
C TYR A 269 15.16 -16.21 9.05
N ILE A 270 14.28 -16.65 9.95
CA ILE A 270 14.05 -15.99 11.24
C ILE A 270 15.12 -16.39 12.26
N LYS A 271 15.44 -15.51 13.21
CA LYS A 271 16.52 -15.72 14.21
C LYS A 271 16.41 -17.06 14.95
N SER A 272 15.20 -17.50 15.29
CA SER A 272 14.98 -18.76 16.03
C SER A 272 15.38 -20.02 15.25
N LEU A 273 15.51 -19.94 13.92
CA LEU A 273 15.90 -21.05 13.05
C LEU A 273 17.39 -21.05 12.67
N GLU A 274 18.18 -20.10 13.15
CA GLU A 274 19.58 -19.91 12.72
C GLU A 274 20.43 -21.17 12.84
N GLU A 275 20.41 -21.83 14.00
CA GLU A 275 21.20 -23.07 14.22
C GLU A 275 20.74 -24.22 13.31
N LYS A 276 19.42 -24.32 13.06
CA LYS A 276 18.87 -25.33 12.16
C LYS A 276 19.33 -25.10 10.71
N VAL A 277 19.24 -23.85 10.24
CA VAL A 277 19.68 -23.47 8.89
C VAL A 277 21.18 -23.67 8.73
N LYS A 278 21.96 -23.35 9.76
CA LYS A 278 23.41 -23.56 9.75
C LYS A 278 23.77 -25.04 9.62
N GLN A 279 23.06 -25.92 10.33
CA GLN A 279 23.22 -27.36 10.19
C GLN A 279 22.83 -27.84 8.77
N GLU A 280 21.69 -27.39 8.26
CA GLU A 280 21.20 -27.73 6.91
C GLU A 280 22.19 -27.33 5.81
N LEU A 281 22.75 -26.10 5.87
CA LEU A 281 23.77 -25.67 4.92
C LEU A 281 25.06 -26.51 5.02
N THR A 282 25.44 -26.91 6.22
CA THR A 282 26.61 -27.78 6.46
C THR A 282 26.41 -29.16 5.86
N ASP A 283 25.21 -29.74 6.03
CA ASP A 283 24.86 -31.06 5.51
C ASP A 283 24.78 -31.04 3.98
N LEU A 284 24.14 -30.02 3.40
CA LEU A 284 23.99 -29.85 1.95
C LEU A 284 25.31 -29.55 1.23
N SER A 285 26.24 -28.87 1.91
CA SER A 285 27.58 -28.63 1.37
C SER A 285 28.54 -29.81 1.59
N ARG A 286 28.16 -30.80 2.43
CA ARG A 286 29.03 -31.90 2.87
C ARG A 286 30.39 -31.40 3.38
N GLY A 287 30.41 -30.24 4.04
CA GLY A 287 31.63 -29.58 4.53
C GLY A 287 32.54 -28.97 3.45
N ARG A 288 32.10 -28.87 2.19
CA ARG A 288 32.89 -28.28 1.08
C ARG A 288 32.66 -26.78 0.89
N SER A 289 31.73 -26.20 1.64
CA SER A 289 31.37 -24.78 1.54
C SER A 289 31.35 -24.18 2.94
N GLU A 290 31.65 -22.89 3.02
CA GLU A 290 31.46 -22.14 4.26
C GLU A 290 30.12 -21.43 4.23
N SER A 291 29.49 -21.35 5.40
CA SER A 291 28.23 -20.65 5.59
C SER A 291 28.48 -19.33 6.33
N TYR A 292 27.98 -18.25 5.76
CA TYR A 292 27.98 -16.91 6.33
C TYR A 292 26.56 -16.62 6.80
N MET A 293 26.38 -16.29 8.07
CA MET A 293 25.08 -16.14 8.72
C MET A 293 25.02 -14.79 9.43
N GLY A 294 23.81 -14.33 9.77
CA GLY A 294 23.57 -13.16 10.60
C GLY A 294 23.60 -11.82 9.88
N VAL A 295 23.51 -11.77 8.55
CA VAL A 295 23.31 -10.49 7.86
C VAL A 295 21.86 -10.07 8.11
N GLU A 296 21.64 -9.11 9.01
CA GLU A 296 20.31 -8.56 9.26
C GLU A 296 19.74 -8.01 7.96
N SER A 297 18.45 -8.21 7.68
CA SER A 297 17.71 -7.58 6.58
C SER A 297 16.59 -6.70 7.14
N CYS A 298 15.93 -5.96 6.26
CA CYS A 298 14.65 -5.34 6.57
C CYS A 298 13.59 -6.41 6.94
N ARG A 299 12.52 -6.00 7.62
CA ARG A 299 11.52 -6.93 8.15
C ARG A 299 10.51 -7.31 7.06
N TRP A 300 10.35 -8.59 6.75
CA TRP A 300 9.47 -9.01 5.66
C TRP A 300 8.10 -9.45 6.18
N LYS A 301 7.02 -9.02 5.52
CA LYS A 301 5.67 -9.57 5.78
C LYS A 301 5.53 -10.97 5.20
N LEU A 302 4.64 -11.77 5.79
CA LEU A 302 4.19 -13.01 5.16
C LEU A 302 3.69 -12.71 3.74
N ASP A 303 3.99 -13.63 2.84
CA ASP A 303 3.67 -13.60 1.41
C ASP A 303 4.47 -12.60 0.56
N THR A 304 5.51 -11.97 1.13
CA THR A 304 6.43 -11.12 0.35
C THR A 304 7.15 -11.93 -0.74
N HIS A 305 7.07 -11.45 -1.97
CA HIS A 305 7.82 -11.97 -3.11
C HIS A 305 9.25 -11.44 -3.08
N VAL A 306 10.22 -12.34 -3.03
CA VAL A 306 11.65 -12.00 -2.97
C VAL A 306 12.34 -12.59 -4.18
N THR A 307 13.06 -11.74 -4.89
CA THR A 307 13.90 -12.12 -6.02
C THR A 307 15.37 -11.99 -5.60
N VAL A 308 16.16 -13.02 -5.82
CA VAL A 308 17.59 -13.03 -5.54
C VAL A 308 18.33 -13.23 -6.85
N LYS A 309 19.24 -12.30 -7.16
CA LYS A 309 20.14 -12.41 -8.31
C LYS A 309 21.55 -12.69 -7.82
N LEU A 310 22.25 -13.57 -8.53
CA LEU A 310 23.66 -13.85 -8.31
C LEU A 310 24.44 -13.53 -9.58
N SER A 311 25.47 -12.70 -9.44
CA SER A 311 26.41 -12.41 -10.51
C SER A 311 27.85 -12.41 -10.00
N GLY A 312 28.81 -12.45 -10.92
CA GLY A 312 30.22 -12.29 -10.58
C GLY A 312 31.05 -12.22 -11.84
N ARG A 313 32.24 -11.61 -11.73
CA ARG A 313 33.14 -11.51 -12.87
C ARG A 313 33.72 -12.90 -13.15
N HIS A 314 33.78 -13.28 -14.42
CA HIS A 314 34.32 -14.58 -14.86
C HIS A 314 33.52 -15.81 -14.40
N LEU A 315 32.24 -15.61 -14.05
CA LEU A 315 31.33 -16.68 -13.64
C LEU A 315 30.15 -16.75 -14.60
N ARG A 316 29.72 -17.97 -14.92
CA ARG A 316 28.40 -18.23 -15.52
C ARG A 316 27.49 -18.77 -14.44
N VAL A 317 26.32 -18.14 -14.28
CA VAL A 317 25.32 -18.53 -13.27
C VAL A 317 24.03 -18.89 -13.98
N ASP A 318 23.51 -20.09 -13.74
CA ASP A 318 22.28 -20.58 -14.39
C ASP A 318 21.37 -21.37 -13.41
N PRO A 319 20.17 -20.88 -13.07
CA PRO A 319 19.66 -19.55 -13.42
C PRO A 319 20.41 -18.46 -12.62
N SER A 320 20.63 -17.29 -13.21
CA SER A 320 21.24 -16.14 -12.52
C SER A 320 20.28 -15.42 -11.56
N GLU A 321 19.01 -15.82 -11.57
CA GLU A 321 17.91 -15.23 -10.82
C GLU A 321 16.99 -16.33 -10.28
N ASN A 322 16.64 -16.25 -9.01
CA ASN A 322 15.67 -17.14 -8.36
C ASN A 322 14.67 -16.33 -7.55
N GLU A 323 13.46 -16.86 -7.40
CA GLU A 323 12.38 -16.20 -6.66
C GLU A 323 11.78 -17.13 -5.61
N PHE A 324 11.31 -16.57 -4.50
CA PHE A 324 10.53 -17.30 -3.50
C PHE A 324 9.52 -16.39 -2.81
N VAL A 325 8.54 -17.00 -2.17
CA VAL A 325 7.54 -16.30 -1.35
C VAL A 325 7.86 -16.50 0.12
N TRP A 326 8.03 -15.42 0.87
CA TRP A 326 8.35 -15.47 2.28
C TRP A 326 7.16 -15.99 3.11
N LYS A 327 7.32 -17.12 3.79
CA LYS A 327 6.27 -17.74 4.62
C LYS A 327 6.57 -17.68 6.12
N GLY A 328 7.51 -16.82 6.55
CA GLY A 328 7.82 -16.61 7.97
C GLY A 328 8.63 -17.72 8.63
N ASN A 329 9.36 -18.54 7.86
CA ASN A 329 10.21 -19.61 8.35
C ASN A 329 11.66 -19.43 7.86
N HIS A 330 12.08 -20.26 6.90
CA HIS A 330 13.31 -20.09 6.13
C HIS A 330 13.05 -20.47 4.67
N ASN A 331 13.75 -19.84 3.74
CA ASN A 331 13.70 -20.15 2.31
C ASN A 331 15.13 -20.24 1.78
N LEU A 332 15.45 -21.35 1.14
CA LEU A 332 16.77 -21.64 0.57
C LEU A 332 16.65 -21.64 -0.96
N VAL A 333 17.49 -20.86 -1.63
CA VAL A 333 17.63 -20.90 -3.09
C VAL A 333 19.07 -21.26 -3.47
N ASN A 334 19.20 -21.98 -4.58
CA ASN A 334 20.46 -22.50 -5.08
C ASN A 334 20.78 -21.89 -6.45
N PHE A 335 22.03 -21.50 -6.62
CA PHE A 335 22.59 -21.04 -7.88
C PHE A 335 23.67 -22.00 -8.32
N LEU A 336 23.55 -22.54 -9.53
CA LEU A 336 24.62 -23.30 -10.16
C LEU A 336 25.59 -22.31 -10.79
N VAL A 337 26.85 -22.35 -10.34
CA VAL A 337 27.90 -21.44 -10.76
C VAL A 337 29.00 -22.23 -11.44
N GLU A 338 29.35 -21.84 -12.65
CA GLU A 338 30.48 -22.36 -13.43
C GLU A 338 31.56 -21.27 -13.50
N VAL A 339 32.78 -21.63 -13.12
CA VAL A 339 33.96 -20.76 -13.29
C VAL A 339 34.49 -20.96 -14.71
N LEU A 340 34.67 -19.88 -15.48
CA LEU A 340 35.17 -20.01 -16.84
C LEU A 340 36.60 -20.58 -16.86
N GLU A 341 36.92 -21.38 -17.88
CA GLU A 341 38.21 -22.09 -17.99
C GLU A 341 39.40 -21.16 -18.29
N ASP A 342 39.14 -19.97 -18.87
CA ASP A 342 40.15 -19.02 -19.34
C ASP A 342 40.66 -18.04 -18.26
N VAL A 343 40.31 -18.31 -17.00
CA VAL A 343 40.55 -17.41 -15.87
C VAL A 343 41.87 -17.76 -15.18
N TYR A 344 42.76 -16.78 -15.07
CA TYR A 344 43.97 -16.89 -14.26
C TYR A 344 43.63 -16.90 -12.77
N GLU A 345 44.52 -17.43 -11.91
CA GLU A 345 44.27 -17.46 -10.48
C GLU A 345 44.08 -16.03 -9.91
N GLU A 346 42.86 -15.69 -9.52
CA GLU A 346 42.43 -14.36 -9.08
C GLU A 346 41.31 -14.48 -8.03
N TRP A 347 41.10 -13.41 -7.26
CA TRP A 347 39.89 -13.23 -6.46
C TRP A 347 38.75 -12.66 -7.32
N THR A 348 37.60 -13.31 -7.32
CA THR A 348 36.33 -12.74 -7.82
C THR A 348 35.36 -12.49 -6.67
N VAL A 349 34.24 -11.84 -6.95
CA VAL A 349 33.20 -11.54 -5.95
C VAL A 349 31.87 -12.08 -6.45
N LEU A 350 31.27 -12.95 -5.64
CA LEU A 350 29.87 -13.35 -5.76
C LEU A 350 29.00 -12.21 -5.24
N ARG A 351 28.19 -11.65 -6.13
CA ARG A 351 27.32 -10.51 -5.87
C ARG A 351 25.90 -10.99 -5.72
N TYR A 352 25.42 -11.09 -4.48
CA TYR A 352 24.03 -11.39 -4.18
C TYR A 352 23.25 -10.08 -4.09
N GLU A 353 22.27 -9.91 -4.97
CA GLU A 353 21.34 -8.78 -4.95
C GLU A 353 19.95 -9.29 -4.61
N VAL A 354 19.37 -8.75 -3.54
CA VAL A 354 18.04 -9.11 -3.08
C VAL A 354 17.08 -7.99 -3.45
N PHE A 355 16.03 -8.34 -4.19
CA PHE A 355 14.99 -7.45 -4.64
C PHE A 355 13.65 -7.83 -4.01
N ILE A 356 12.88 -6.82 -3.63
CA ILE A 356 11.48 -6.94 -3.26
C ILE A 356 10.72 -5.95 -4.14
N ASP A 357 9.75 -6.45 -4.91
CA ASP A 357 8.95 -5.65 -5.85
C ASP A 357 9.80 -4.74 -6.78
N GLY A 358 10.98 -5.25 -7.19
CA GLY A 358 11.90 -4.54 -8.08
C GLY A 358 12.81 -3.49 -7.42
N ILE A 359 12.72 -3.30 -6.10
CA ILE A 359 13.65 -2.46 -5.33
C ILE A 359 14.74 -3.33 -4.72
N ARG A 360 16.01 -2.96 -4.93
CA ARG A 360 17.14 -3.69 -4.34
C ARG A 360 17.28 -3.32 -2.86
N VAL A 361 16.89 -4.23 -1.99
CA VAL A 361 16.87 -4.04 -0.53
C VAL A 361 18.16 -4.49 0.16
N ALA A 362 18.91 -5.41 -0.45
CA ALA A 362 20.21 -5.84 0.07
C ALA A 362 21.19 -6.15 -1.06
N PHE A 363 22.46 -5.88 -0.80
CA PHE A 363 23.59 -6.26 -1.64
C PHE A 363 24.66 -6.89 -0.75
N ILE A 364 24.96 -8.17 -0.99
CA ILE A 364 25.90 -8.93 -0.17
C ILE A 364 27.04 -9.43 -1.07
N PRO A 365 28.22 -8.81 -1.01
CA PRO A 365 29.40 -9.30 -1.71
C PRO A 365 30.03 -10.46 -0.93
N LEU A 366 30.42 -11.51 -1.63
CA LEU A 366 31.15 -12.64 -1.07
C LEU A 366 32.36 -12.97 -1.95
N ASP A 367 33.56 -12.70 -1.44
CA ASP A 367 34.82 -13.00 -2.14
C ASP A 367 34.91 -14.49 -2.48
N LEU A 368 35.43 -14.85 -3.64
CA LEU A 368 35.68 -16.22 -4.09
C LEU A 368 37.06 -16.30 -4.72
N GLU A 369 37.89 -17.20 -4.21
CA GLU A 369 39.22 -17.42 -4.78
C GLU A 369 39.14 -18.41 -5.94
N ILE A 370 39.66 -18.03 -7.11
CA ILE A 370 39.83 -18.94 -8.24
C ILE A 370 41.28 -19.39 -8.20
N THR A 371 41.55 -20.64 -7.84
CA THR A 371 42.92 -21.17 -7.78
C THR A 371 42.96 -22.67 -8.01
N SER A 372 44.03 -23.14 -8.65
CA SER A 372 44.34 -24.56 -8.76
C SER A 372 45.01 -25.14 -7.50
N SER A 373 45.50 -24.27 -6.60
CA SER A 373 46.23 -24.65 -5.39
C SER A 373 45.53 -24.14 -4.11
N ILE A 374 44.94 -25.05 -3.33
CA ILE A 374 44.22 -24.68 -2.09
C ILE A 374 45.26 -24.34 -1.01
N LYS A 375 45.61 -23.07 -0.87
CA LYS A 375 46.39 -22.54 0.26
C LYS A 375 45.55 -21.49 0.98
N SER A 376 44.89 -21.88 2.06
CA SER A 376 44.02 -20.98 2.82
C SER A 376 44.82 -19.88 3.53
N ASP A 377 44.35 -18.65 3.45
CA ASP A 377 44.32 -17.76 4.61
C ASP A 377 43.06 -16.88 4.62
N LYS A 378 42.75 -16.27 5.76
CA LYS A 378 41.45 -15.65 6.13
C LYS A 378 40.79 -14.79 5.02
N ARG A 379 39.50 -15.06 4.78
CA ARG A 379 38.59 -14.31 3.90
C ARG A 379 38.16 -12.99 4.58
N ASN A 380 38.15 -11.90 3.83
CA ASN A 380 37.46 -10.68 4.24
C ASN A 380 36.00 -10.78 3.83
N VAL A 381 35.09 -10.44 4.74
CA VAL A 381 33.67 -10.27 4.44
C VAL A 381 33.37 -8.82 4.75
N VAL A 382 33.07 -8.02 3.71
CA VAL A 382 32.56 -6.67 3.90
C VAL A 382 31.04 -6.80 4.03
N ILE A 383 30.55 -6.78 5.27
CA ILE A 383 29.11 -6.72 5.55
C ILE A 383 28.66 -5.31 5.15
N ILE A 384 27.81 -5.22 4.13
CA ILE A 384 27.11 -3.98 3.80
C ILE A 384 25.76 -4.08 4.52
N GLU A 385 25.48 -3.14 5.42
CA GLU A 385 24.18 -3.04 6.09
C GLU A 385 23.10 -2.87 5.00
N PRO A 386 22.02 -3.68 5.02
CA PRO A 386 20.91 -3.46 4.11
C PRO A 386 20.31 -2.09 4.34
N ALA A 387 19.74 -1.53 3.29
CA ALA A 387 18.98 -0.31 3.43
C ALA A 387 17.74 -0.57 4.28
N HIS A 388 17.36 0.42 5.08
CA HIS A 388 16.12 0.43 5.88
C HIS A 388 15.23 1.62 5.50
N THR A 389 15.81 2.65 4.89
CA THR A 389 15.16 3.90 4.54
C THR A 389 15.50 4.32 3.10
N ALA A 390 14.59 5.05 2.43
CA ALA A 390 14.88 5.65 1.14
C ALA A 390 14.16 6.96 0.87
N PHE A 391 14.76 7.82 0.06
CA PHE A 391 14.13 9.02 -0.48
C PHE A 391 13.60 8.71 -1.89
N ALA A 392 12.32 8.97 -2.18
CA ALA A 392 11.77 8.79 -3.52
C ALA A 392 11.64 10.14 -4.24
N SER A 393 12.45 10.33 -5.28
CA SER A 393 12.41 11.48 -6.18
C SER A 393 11.59 11.15 -7.43
N TYR A 394 10.58 11.96 -7.71
CA TYR A 394 9.65 11.79 -8.83
C TYR A 394 8.96 13.12 -9.19
N ALA A 395 8.49 13.25 -10.43
CA ALA A 395 7.66 14.40 -10.80
C ALA A 395 6.23 14.24 -10.25
N SER A 396 5.60 15.33 -9.79
CA SER A 396 4.26 15.29 -9.20
C SER A 396 3.20 14.64 -10.12
N GLN A 397 3.37 14.73 -11.43
CA GLN A 397 2.51 14.12 -12.44
C GLN A 397 2.61 12.58 -12.47
N ASP A 398 3.72 12.01 -11.99
CA ASP A 398 3.94 10.57 -11.94
C ASP A 398 3.52 9.95 -10.60
N ARG A 399 2.95 10.76 -9.70
CA ARG A 399 2.64 10.38 -8.31
C ARG A 399 1.92 9.04 -8.19
N LEU A 400 0.87 8.80 -8.97
CA LEU A 400 0.11 7.54 -8.87
C LEU A 400 0.96 6.31 -9.25
N ARG A 401 1.78 6.42 -10.30
CA ARG A 401 2.66 5.32 -10.75
C ARG A 401 3.79 5.04 -9.76
N VAL A 402 4.29 6.08 -9.11
CA VAL A 402 5.32 5.96 -8.08
C VAL A 402 4.73 5.39 -6.80
N LEU A 403 3.52 5.84 -6.40
CA LEU A 403 2.81 5.33 -5.23
C LEU A 403 2.53 3.83 -5.36
N ASP A 404 2.08 3.33 -6.51
CA ASP A 404 1.89 1.89 -6.72
C ASP A 404 3.17 1.07 -6.48
N ARG A 405 4.32 1.56 -6.96
CA ARG A 405 5.62 0.88 -6.79
C ARG A 405 6.16 0.99 -5.36
N VAL A 406 6.06 2.17 -4.77
CA VAL A 406 6.57 2.46 -3.42
C VAL A 406 5.70 1.79 -2.36
N ALA A 407 4.37 1.73 -2.55
CA ALA A 407 3.43 1.09 -1.64
C ALA A 407 3.70 -0.42 -1.54
N ALA A 408 3.92 -1.10 -2.67
CA ALA A 408 4.28 -2.52 -2.68
C ALA A 408 5.50 -2.80 -1.79
N VAL A 409 6.57 -2.00 -1.94
CA VAL A 409 7.83 -2.22 -1.19
C VAL A 409 7.70 -1.86 0.29
N ARG A 410 6.98 -0.78 0.63
CA ARG A 410 6.64 -0.43 2.03
C ARG A 410 5.85 -1.55 2.71
N ILE A 411 4.88 -2.13 1.99
CA ILE A 411 4.02 -3.20 2.47
C ILE A 411 4.83 -4.49 2.65
N SER A 412 5.65 -4.86 1.67
CA SER A 412 6.35 -6.14 1.61
C SER A 412 7.60 -6.22 2.50
N ALA A 413 8.32 -5.11 2.68
CA ALA A 413 9.66 -5.10 3.28
C ALA A 413 9.79 -4.23 4.55
N GLY A 414 8.71 -3.58 5.01
CA GLY A 414 8.76 -2.69 6.19
C GLY A 414 9.74 -1.52 6.02
N PHE A 415 9.99 -1.14 4.78
CA PHE A 415 11.05 -0.25 4.33
C PHE A 415 10.54 1.20 4.28
N ASP A 416 11.13 2.12 5.05
CA ASP A 416 10.61 3.49 5.19
C ASP A 416 11.03 4.38 4.01
N ILE A 417 10.08 4.70 3.14
CA ILE A 417 10.31 5.56 1.99
C ILE A 417 9.78 6.97 2.30
N PHE A 418 10.51 8.02 1.93
CA PHE A 418 10.05 9.40 2.04
C PHE A 418 9.55 9.92 0.71
N MET A 419 8.42 10.62 0.74
CA MET A 419 7.79 11.24 -0.42
C MET A 419 7.27 12.63 -0.02
N ASP A 420 7.76 13.67 -0.68
CA ASP A 420 7.55 15.08 -0.33
C ASP A 420 6.08 15.48 -0.12
N CYS A 421 5.18 14.95 -0.96
CA CYS A 421 3.76 15.32 -0.97
C CYS A 421 2.94 14.69 0.17
N LEU A 422 3.53 13.79 0.97
CA LEU A 422 2.92 13.14 2.12
C LEU A 422 3.56 13.55 3.46
N SER A 423 4.70 14.24 3.43
CA SER A 423 5.54 14.44 4.62
C SER A 423 5.91 15.90 4.93
N ILE A 424 5.58 16.86 4.06
CA ILE A 424 5.94 18.28 4.25
C ILE A 424 4.68 19.12 4.45
N HIS A 425 4.59 19.79 5.59
CA HIS A 425 3.48 20.67 5.95
C HIS A 425 3.65 22.08 5.34
N PRO A 426 2.55 22.80 5.03
CA PRO A 426 2.64 24.19 4.60
C PRO A 426 3.24 25.09 5.71
N GLY A 427 4.40 25.71 5.45
CA GLY A 427 5.04 26.68 6.36
C GLY A 427 6.46 26.34 6.81
N GLU A 428 6.99 25.15 6.49
CA GLU A 428 8.38 24.78 6.81
C GLU A 428 9.38 25.30 5.75
N GLU A 429 10.67 25.44 6.14
CA GLU A 429 11.78 25.65 5.19
C GLU A 429 12.05 24.37 4.37
N TRP A 430 11.09 24.03 3.50
CA TRP A 430 10.99 22.79 2.74
C TRP A 430 12.29 22.35 2.07
N LYS A 431 13.08 23.29 1.51
CA LYS A 431 14.35 22.98 0.84
C LYS A 431 15.41 22.39 1.79
N LYS A 432 15.54 22.91 3.02
CA LYS A 432 16.51 22.36 4.00
C LYS A 432 16.08 21.01 4.53
N ARG A 433 14.76 20.79 4.67
CA ARG A 433 14.24 19.47 5.06
C ARG A 433 14.54 18.43 4.00
N LEU A 434 14.35 18.76 2.73
CA LEU A 434 14.62 17.87 1.61
C LEU A 434 16.11 17.54 1.47
N GLU A 435 17.00 18.53 1.63
CA GLU A 435 18.44 18.27 1.71
C GLU A 435 18.79 17.28 2.84
N SER A 436 18.19 17.45 4.02
CA SER A 436 18.41 16.56 5.17
C SER A 436 17.88 15.15 4.95
N GLU A 437 16.71 14.98 4.34
CA GLU A 437 16.12 13.67 4.04
C GLU A 437 16.91 12.92 2.96
N ILE A 438 17.41 13.63 1.94
CA ILE A 438 18.31 13.05 0.93
C ILE A 438 19.62 12.58 1.59
N GLU A 439 20.18 13.37 2.51
CA GLU A 439 21.44 13.03 3.18
C GLU A 439 21.28 11.83 4.11
N ASN A 440 20.24 11.82 4.95
CA ASN A 440 20.10 10.88 6.07
C ASN A 440 19.50 9.51 5.71
N ARG A 441 18.89 9.34 4.53
CA ARG A 441 18.29 8.06 4.12
C ARG A 441 19.27 7.15 3.41
N ASP A 442 19.07 5.83 3.47
CA ASP A 442 20.05 4.87 2.95
C ASP A 442 20.09 4.87 1.41
N LEU A 443 18.91 4.89 0.77
CA LEU A 443 18.78 4.89 -0.68
C LEU A 443 18.16 6.18 -1.22
N PHE A 444 18.51 6.51 -2.46
CA PHE A 444 17.82 7.51 -3.27
C PHE A 444 17.18 6.82 -4.48
N LEU A 445 15.85 6.71 -4.47
CA LEU A 445 15.06 6.10 -5.54
C LEU A 445 14.67 7.18 -6.54
N LEU A 446 15.28 7.15 -7.72
CA LEU A 446 14.98 8.09 -8.82
C LEU A 446 13.98 7.47 -9.78
N PHE A 447 12.72 7.87 -9.70
CA PHE A 447 11.69 7.44 -10.65
C PHE A 447 11.74 8.30 -11.91
N TRP A 448 12.08 7.68 -13.04
CA TRP A 448 12.41 8.43 -14.26
C TRP A 448 11.32 8.34 -15.33
N SER A 449 10.93 9.50 -15.86
CA SER A 449 9.92 9.68 -16.91
C SER A 449 10.24 10.94 -17.71
N VAL A 450 9.45 11.23 -18.76
CA VAL A 450 9.49 12.52 -19.44
C VAL A 450 9.17 13.68 -18.49
N ASN A 451 8.26 13.48 -17.52
CA ASN A 451 7.92 14.50 -16.53
C ASN A 451 9.07 14.75 -15.55
N ALA A 452 9.70 13.68 -15.05
CA ALA A 452 10.87 13.76 -14.17
C ALA A 452 12.05 14.45 -14.86
N LYS A 453 12.28 14.13 -16.14
CA LYS A 453 13.30 14.78 -16.98
C LYS A 453 13.10 16.29 -17.09
N ASN A 454 11.84 16.74 -17.20
CA ASN A 454 11.50 18.15 -17.39
C ASN A 454 11.30 18.91 -16.06
N SER A 455 11.46 18.24 -14.92
CA SER A 455 11.29 18.84 -13.60
C SER A 455 12.62 19.40 -13.09
N GLU A 456 12.70 20.73 -12.93
CA GLU A 456 13.84 21.39 -12.30
C GLU A 456 14.05 20.93 -10.85
N TRP A 457 12.96 20.52 -10.19
CA TRP A 457 13.00 20.03 -8.81
C TRP A 457 13.64 18.65 -8.72
N VAL A 458 13.18 17.68 -9.52
CA VAL A 458 13.79 16.35 -9.62
C VAL A 458 15.26 16.47 -10.04
N ALA A 459 15.56 17.40 -10.95
CA ALA A 459 16.93 17.67 -11.39
C ALA A 459 17.84 18.15 -10.25
N TRP A 460 17.32 18.99 -9.36
CA TRP A 460 18.05 19.44 -8.18
C TRP A 460 18.24 18.29 -7.16
N GLU A 461 17.22 17.47 -6.92
CA GLU A 461 17.26 16.36 -5.96
C GLU A 461 18.31 15.30 -6.33
N TRP A 462 18.29 14.78 -7.57
CA TRP A 462 19.24 13.72 -7.95
C TRP A 462 20.68 14.22 -8.04
N LYS A 463 20.89 15.49 -8.42
CA LYS A 463 22.24 16.11 -8.38
C LYS A 463 22.73 16.26 -6.94
N THR A 464 21.84 16.62 -6.02
CA THR A 464 22.15 16.75 -4.60
C THR A 464 22.51 15.37 -4.03
N ALA A 465 21.72 14.34 -4.34
CA ALA A 465 22.01 12.96 -3.95
C ALA A 465 23.35 12.47 -4.51
N LEU A 466 23.67 12.79 -5.77
CA LEU A 466 24.93 12.40 -6.39
C LEU A 466 26.14 13.01 -5.67
N VAL A 467 26.06 14.28 -5.27
CA VAL A 467 27.12 14.98 -4.53
C VAL A 467 27.25 14.48 -3.10
N ARG A 468 26.13 14.23 -2.41
CA ARG A 468 26.09 13.91 -0.98
C ARG A 468 26.27 12.43 -0.67
N LYS A 469 25.75 11.55 -1.51
CA LYS A 469 25.72 10.09 -1.28
C LYS A 469 26.60 9.28 -2.21
N GLY A 470 26.99 9.87 -3.35
CA GLY A 470 27.71 9.16 -4.41
C GLY A 470 26.82 8.26 -5.26
N GLU A 471 27.40 7.66 -6.30
CA GLU A 471 26.67 6.90 -7.31
C GLU A 471 26.00 5.63 -6.75
N SER A 472 26.62 4.93 -5.79
CA SER A 472 26.13 3.63 -5.29
C SER A 472 24.80 3.69 -4.51
N ALA A 473 24.43 4.87 -4.01
CA ALA A 473 23.20 5.08 -3.26
C ALA A 473 21.98 5.42 -4.14
N ILE A 474 22.20 5.74 -5.43
CA ILE A 474 21.13 6.09 -6.36
C ILE A 474 20.63 4.83 -7.06
N GLN A 475 19.35 4.51 -6.89
CA GLN A 475 18.66 3.47 -7.65
C GLN A 475 17.70 4.11 -8.64
N LEU A 476 17.87 3.78 -9.91
CA LEU A 476 17.05 4.30 -10.97
C LEU A 476 15.87 3.36 -11.25
N HIS A 477 14.66 3.92 -11.25
CA HIS A 477 13.42 3.21 -11.52
C HIS A 477 12.69 3.83 -12.72
N PRO A 478 12.96 3.38 -13.96
CA PRO A 478 12.28 3.91 -15.12
C PRO A 478 10.77 3.61 -15.06
N LEU A 479 9.97 4.65 -15.31
CA LEU A 479 8.52 4.58 -15.49
C LEU A 479 8.14 4.52 -16.98
N GLN A 480 9.07 4.88 -17.87
CA GLN A 480 8.94 4.86 -19.33
C GLN A 480 10.23 4.30 -19.95
N SER A 481 10.18 3.96 -21.24
CA SER A 481 11.36 3.45 -21.94
C SER A 481 12.45 4.53 -22.07
N ALA A 482 13.71 4.11 -22.12
CA ALA A 482 14.84 5.02 -22.34
C ALA A 482 14.75 5.77 -23.68
N THR A 483 14.02 5.22 -24.65
CA THR A 483 13.73 5.88 -25.93
C THR A 483 12.77 7.06 -25.77
N GLU A 484 11.76 6.93 -24.91
CA GLU A 484 10.77 7.98 -24.64
C GLU A 484 11.31 9.04 -23.68
N ALA A 485 12.06 8.63 -22.66
CA ALA A 485 12.62 9.50 -21.63
C ALA A 485 14.14 9.34 -21.53
N PRO A 486 14.92 9.86 -22.49
CA PRO A 486 16.36 9.63 -22.52
C PRO A 486 17.05 10.31 -21.32
N PRO A 487 17.94 9.60 -20.61
CA PRO A 487 18.66 10.17 -19.49
C PRO A 487 19.73 11.20 -19.87
N PRO A 488 20.04 12.12 -18.96
CA PRO A 488 21.24 12.94 -19.05
C PRO A 488 22.51 12.08 -18.96
N GLU A 489 23.63 12.58 -19.49
CA GLU A 489 24.92 11.85 -19.57
C GLU A 489 25.38 11.31 -18.20
N GLU A 490 25.15 12.10 -17.15
CA GLU A 490 25.48 11.77 -15.77
C GLU A 490 24.71 10.56 -15.26
N LEU A 491 23.50 10.31 -15.79
CA LEU A 491 22.68 9.17 -15.42
C LEU A 491 22.85 7.96 -16.35
N LYS A 492 23.40 8.12 -17.56
CA LYS A 492 23.53 7.01 -18.54
C LYS A 492 24.29 5.78 -18.03
N LYS A 493 25.14 5.95 -17.02
CA LYS A 493 25.89 4.86 -16.38
C LYS A 493 25.02 3.96 -15.50
N PHE A 494 23.87 4.46 -15.04
CA PHE A 494 22.87 3.66 -14.33
C PHE A 494 22.08 2.84 -15.35
N HIS A 495 21.76 1.59 -15.03
CA HIS A 495 21.05 0.71 -15.96
C HIS A 495 19.60 1.20 -16.18
N PHE A 496 19.34 1.87 -17.31
CA PHE A 496 18.01 2.29 -17.77
C PHE A 496 17.21 1.09 -18.34
N GLY A 497 16.85 0.16 -17.46
CA GLY A 497 15.80 -0.83 -17.70
C GLY A 497 16.18 -2.04 -18.55
N ASP A 498 16.72 -3.06 -17.90
CA ASP A 498 16.33 -4.43 -18.23
C ASP A 498 15.30 -4.93 -17.20
N VAL A 499 14.12 -5.28 -17.73
CA VAL A 499 12.99 -6.01 -17.11
C VAL A 499 12.09 -5.21 -16.15
N TYR A 500 11.00 -4.67 -16.71
CA TYR A 500 9.60 -4.69 -16.17
C TYR A 500 8.61 -3.85 -17.02
N MET A 501 9.04 -3.33 -18.19
CA MET A 501 8.14 -2.63 -19.14
C MET A 501 7.46 -3.53 -20.19
N VAL A 502 7.75 -4.84 -20.23
CA VAL A 502 7.22 -5.73 -21.30
C VAL A 502 5.91 -6.42 -20.93
N VAL A 503 5.57 -6.59 -19.64
CA VAL A 503 4.41 -7.41 -19.25
C VAL A 503 3.08 -6.64 -19.22
N ARG A 504 3.09 -5.31 -19.11
CA ARG A 504 1.83 -4.53 -19.00
C ARG A 504 1.28 -3.97 -20.31
N ASN A 505 2.12 -3.77 -21.33
CA ASN A 505 1.67 -3.35 -22.67
C ASN A 505 0.98 -4.45 -23.48
N ALA A 506 0.95 -5.69 -23.00
CA ALA A 506 0.24 -6.80 -23.65
C ALA A 506 -1.26 -6.83 -23.33
N GLN A 507 -1.71 -6.22 -22.24
CA GLN A 507 -3.14 -6.18 -21.89
C GLN A 507 -3.89 -5.00 -22.53
N GLU A 508 -3.20 -3.94 -22.95
CA GLU A 508 -3.82 -2.80 -23.65
C GLU A 508 -3.99 -3.02 -25.17
N ARG A 509 -3.42 -4.09 -25.75
CA ARG A 509 -3.55 -4.41 -27.18
C ARG A 509 -4.59 -5.50 -27.51
N ASN A 510 -5.29 -6.03 -26.52
CA ASN A 510 -6.34 -7.04 -26.70
C ASN A 510 -7.72 -6.59 -26.15
N SER A 511 -7.98 -5.29 -26.09
CA SER A 511 -9.33 -4.73 -25.86
C SER A 511 -9.81 -3.94 -27.05
#